data_AF-A0A1M5D193-F1
#
_entry.id   AF-A0A1M5D193-F1
#
_cell.length_a   1.000
_cell.length_b   1.000
_cell.length_c   1.000
_cell.angle_alpha   90.00
_cell.angle_beta   90.00
_cell.angle_gamma   90.00
#
_symmetry.space_group_name_H-M   'P 1'
#
loop_
_entity.id
_entity.type
_entity.pdbx_description
1 polymer ?
#
loop_
_entity_poly.entity_id
_entity_poly.type
_entity_poly.pdbx_seq_one_letter_code
_entity_poly.pdbx_strand_id
1 'polypeptide(L)'
;MRPQDRLAKTGEVEKMTKRRFTRPDGTVYAVTLEHRPGGGLVYTRLAKERHKCWRPQGWAFDKPGLEWAVGQGAQWLEIQTEAAVYRCPTSTLVEAIEVNFGAGPQILVPLEHWTITKKKCPPAGQQERFTQLAFEW
;
A
#
# COMPACT_ATOMS: atom_id res chain seq x y z
N MET A 1 -4.20 -9.11 -22.51
CA MET A 1 -4.63 -9.23 -21.10
C MET A 1 -3.62 -8.46 -20.24
N ARG A 2 -4.03 -7.39 -19.54
CA ARG A 2 -3.10 -6.55 -18.75
C ARG A 2 -2.93 -7.12 -17.34
N PRO A 3 -1.75 -7.07 -16.70
CA PRO A 3 -1.47 -7.72 -15.40
C PRO A 3 -2.13 -7.07 -14.17
N GLN A 4 -3.25 -6.34 -14.34
CA GLN A 4 -3.83 -5.50 -13.28
C GLN A 4 -5.02 -6.15 -12.56
N ASP A 5 -5.48 -7.32 -13.02
CA ASP A 5 -6.70 -7.99 -12.51
C ASP A 5 -6.41 -9.12 -11.50
N ARG A 6 -5.22 -9.19 -10.91
CA ARG A 6 -4.84 -10.32 -10.03
C ARG A 6 -4.47 -9.89 -8.62
N LEU A 7 -5.36 -9.16 -7.94
CA LEU A 7 -5.32 -9.01 -6.47
C LEU A 7 -6.70 -8.62 -5.92
N ALA A 8 -7.64 -9.56 -5.98
CA ALA A 8 -8.91 -9.49 -5.26
C ALA A 8 -9.32 -10.89 -4.80
N LYS A 9 -8.57 -11.44 -3.84
CA LYS A 9 -9.04 -12.58 -3.03
C LYS A 9 -8.50 -12.45 -1.61
N THR A 10 -9.20 -11.66 -0.79
CA THR A 10 -9.49 -11.85 0.65
C THR A 10 -9.87 -10.49 1.26
N GLY A 11 -11.13 -10.36 1.72
CA GLY A 11 -11.67 -9.17 2.39
C GLY A 11 -12.34 -8.18 1.42
N GLU A 12 -13.66 -8.04 1.51
CA GLU A 12 -14.45 -7.15 0.67
C GLU A 12 -14.01 -5.68 0.86
N VAL A 13 -13.51 -5.05 -0.21
CA VAL A 13 -13.35 -3.59 -0.25
C VAL A 13 -14.69 -3.02 -0.69
N GLU A 14 -15.39 -2.32 0.21
CA GLU A 14 -16.74 -1.79 -0.08
C GLU A 14 -16.72 -0.69 -1.14
N LYS A 15 -15.66 0.14 -1.14
CA LYS A 15 -15.51 1.24 -2.09
C LYS A 15 -14.05 1.62 -2.24
N MET A 16 -13.61 1.79 -3.49
CA MET A 16 -12.25 2.21 -3.83
C MET A 16 -12.29 3.56 -4.55
N THR A 17 -11.58 4.56 -4.03
CA THR A 17 -11.43 5.87 -4.67
C THR A 17 -9.99 6.05 -5.11
N LYS A 18 -9.77 6.40 -6.38
CA LYS A 18 -8.43 6.66 -6.93
C LYS A 18 -8.31 8.09 -7.39
N ARG A 19 -7.21 8.75 -7.04
CA ARG A 19 -6.87 10.09 -7.54
C ARG A 19 -5.45 10.10 -8.10
N ARG A 20 -5.27 10.75 -9.25
CA ARG A 20 -3.95 10.93 -9.87
C ARG A 20 -3.35 12.27 -9.45
N PHE A 21 -2.03 12.26 -9.32
CA PHE A 21 -1.21 13.41 -9.00
C PHE A 21 0.00 13.43 -9.92
N THR A 22 0.52 14.62 -10.20
CA THR A 22 1.71 14.82 -11.01
C THR A 22 2.79 15.42 -10.11
N ARG A 23 3.96 14.78 -10.11
CA ARG A 23 5.16 15.29 -9.41
C ARG A 23 5.79 16.43 -10.21
N PRO A 24 6.67 17.24 -9.59
CA PRO A 24 7.39 18.32 -10.30
C PRO A 24 8.24 17.84 -11.48
N ASP A 25 8.72 16.60 -11.45
CA ASP A 25 9.48 15.95 -12.54
C ASP A 25 8.58 15.46 -13.70
N GLY A 26 7.26 15.71 -13.64
CA GLY A 26 6.29 15.23 -14.62
C GLY A 26 5.80 13.79 -14.39
N THR A 27 6.35 13.07 -13.41
CA THR A 27 5.94 11.70 -13.10
C THR A 27 4.53 11.68 -12.53
N VAL A 28 3.64 10.87 -13.12
CA VAL A 28 2.27 10.68 -12.63
C VAL A 28 2.22 9.49 -11.66
N TYR A 29 1.58 9.71 -10.51
CA TYR A 29 1.29 8.65 -9.54
C TYR A 29 -0.18 8.66 -9.14
N ALA A 30 -0.66 7.52 -8.62
CA ALA A 30 -2.03 7.37 -8.15
C ALA A 30 -2.04 7.11 -6.64
N VAL A 31 -2.96 7.78 -5.96
CA VAL A 31 -3.35 7.53 -4.58
C VAL A 31 -4.62 6.69 -4.60
N THR A 32 -4.63 5.63 -3.81
CA THR A 32 -5.76 4.71 -3.67
C THR A 32 -6.28 4.77 -2.24
N LEU A 33 -7.55 5.09 -2.09
CA LEU A 33 -8.29 4.99 -0.83
C LEU A 33 -9.23 3.79 -0.88
N GLU A 34 -9.18 2.96 0.14
CA GLU A 34 -10.00 1.75 0.28
C GLU A 34 -10.87 1.86 1.54
N HIS A 35 -12.19 1.72 1.37
CA HIS A 35 -13.09 1.55 2.50
C HIS A 35 -13.08 0.07 2.92
N ARG A 36 -12.66 -0.21 4.16
CA ARG A 36 -12.63 -1.57 4.68
C ARG A 36 -13.73 -1.76 5.72
N PRO A 37 -14.57 -2.81 5.58
CA PRO A 37 -15.58 -3.16 6.58
C PRO A 37 -14.96 -3.26 7.98
N GLY A 38 -15.47 -2.48 8.93
CA GLY A 38 -14.99 -2.45 10.32
C GLY A 38 -13.57 -1.91 10.53
N GLY A 39 -12.89 -1.46 9.47
CA GLY A 39 -11.46 -1.07 9.49
C GLY A 39 -11.17 0.38 9.10
N GLY A 40 -12.18 1.13 8.68
CA GLY A 40 -12.06 2.54 8.30
C GLY A 40 -11.51 2.77 6.89
N LEU A 41 -11.19 4.03 6.59
CA LEU A 41 -10.64 4.44 5.30
C LEU A 41 -9.10 4.30 5.31
N VAL A 42 -8.57 3.57 4.34
CA VAL A 42 -7.15 3.21 4.25
C VAL A 42 -6.51 3.81 3.00
N TYR A 43 -5.39 4.51 3.13
CA TYR A 43 -4.53 4.86 2.01
C TYR A 43 -3.56 3.71 1.73
N THR A 44 -3.83 2.96 0.66
CA THR A 44 -3.02 1.81 0.23
C THR A 44 -2.07 2.19 -0.89
N ARG A 45 -0.81 1.72 -0.79
CA ARG A 45 0.19 1.79 -1.85
C ARG A 45 0.93 0.45 -2.00
N LEU A 46 1.28 0.12 -3.24
CA LEU A 46 2.19 -0.97 -3.56
C LEU A 46 3.64 -0.46 -3.61
N ALA A 47 4.55 -1.18 -2.96
CA ALA A 47 5.98 -0.86 -2.98
C ALA A 47 6.85 -2.13 -2.97
N LYS A 48 8.07 -2.02 -3.50
CA LYS A 48 9.10 -3.06 -3.37
C LYS A 48 9.86 -2.88 -2.07
N GLU A 49 10.28 -3.97 -1.42
CA GLU A 49 11.02 -3.93 -0.13
C GLU A 49 12.37 -3.21 -0.22
N ARG A 50 13.01 -3.22 -1.40
CA ARG A 50 14.32 -2.59 -1.66
C ARG A 50 14.35 -1.05 -1.49
N HIS A 51 13.22 -0.42 -1.18
CA HIS A 51 13.12 1.02 -0.97
C HIS A 51 13.40 1.45 0.50
N LYS A 52 13.84 0.53 1.36
CA LYS A 52 14.13 0.73 2.80
C LYS A 52 15.47 1.43 3.12
N CYS A 53 16.16 2.03 2.16
CA CYS A 53 17.57 2.46 2.31
C CYS A 53 17.78 3.80 3.06
N TRP A 54 16.93 4.20 4.00
CA TRP A 54 17.00 5.50 4.66
C TRP A 54 17.27 5.38 6.17
N ARG A 55 17.87 6.42 6.77
CA ARG A 55 17.99 6.57 8.22
C ARG A 55 17.19 7.81 8.65
N PRO A 56 16.16 7.67 9.51
CA PRO A 56 15.62 6.40 10.01
C PRO A 56 15.02 5.57 8.86
N GLN A 57 14.99 4.25 9.03
CA GLN A 57 14.30 3.40 8.06
C GLN A 57 12.82 3.71 8.14
N GLY A 58 12.16 3.82 7.00
CA GLY A 58 10.74 4.18 6.96
C GLY A 58 10.16 4.09 5.57
N TRP A 59 8.86 4.37 5.49
CA TRP A 59 8.14 4.46 4.23
C TRP A 59 7.77 5.92 3.94
N ALA A 60 8.13 6.38 2.74
CA ALA A 60 7.83 7.73 2.30
C ALA A 60 6.57 7.76 1.43
N PHE A 61 5.70 8.73 1.67
CA PHE A 61 4.54 9.06 0.84
C PHE A 61 4.74 10.41 0.18
N ASP A 62 4.23 10.60 -1.03
CA ASP A 62 4.23 11.92 -1.65
C ASP A 62 3.25 12.83 -0.88
N LYS A 63 3.75 13.97 -0.40
CA LYS A 63 3.02 14.86 0.53
C LYS A 63 1.63 15.25 0.01
N PRO A 64 1.44 15.69 -1.25
CA PRO A 64 0.12 16.06 -1.76
C PRO A 64 -0.89 14.90 -1.76
N GLY A 65 -0.40 13.70 -2.05
CA GLY A 65 -1.24 12.50 -2.06
C GLY A 65 -1.67 12.09 -0.66
N LEU A 66 -0.76 12.19 0.30
CA LEU A 66 -1.02 11.91 1.71
C LEU A 66 -1.98 12.95 2.32
N GLU A 67 -1.74 14.23 2.09
CA GLU A 67 -2.62 15.32 2.56
C GLU A 67 -4.03 15.17 2.02
N TRP A 68 -4.17 14.85 0.72
CA TRP A 68 -5.48 14.55 0.15
C TRP A 68 -6.13 13.35 0.83
N ALA A 69 -5.41 12.25 1.03
CA ALA A 69 -5.94 11.06 1.68
C ALA A 69 -6.42 11.35 3.12
N VAL A 70 -5.62 12.05 3.92
CA VAL A 70 -5.98 12.47 5.28
C VAL A 70 -7.17 13.42 5.26
N GLY A 71 -7.21 14.37 4.32
CA GLY A 71 -8.36 15.27 4.12
C GLY A 71 -9.64 14.57 3.68
N GLN A 72 -9.55 13.35 3.13
CA GLN A 72 -10.71 12.48 2.88
C GLN A 72 -11.11 11.62 4.09
N GLY A 73 -10.40 11.75 5.22
CA GLY A 73 -10.65 10.97 6.43
C GLY A 73 -9.91 9.64 6.49
N ALA A 74 -8.81 9.46 5.76
CA ALA A 74 -7.99 8.26 5.91
C ALA A 74 -7.47 8.14 7.35
N GLN A 75 -7.75 6.99 7.97
CA GLN A 75 -7.35 6.68 9.34
C GLN A 75 -6.09 5.82 9.38
N TRP A 76 -5.78 5.14 8.27
CA TRP A 76 -4.68 4.21 8.16
C TRP A 76 -3.88 4.43 6.89
N LEU A 77 -2.57 4.22 7.00
CA LEU A 77 -1.65 4.09 5.88
C LEU A 77 -1.28 2.62 5.74
N GLU A 78 -1.24 2.13 4.50
CA GLU A 78 -0.84 0.77 4.21
C GLU A 78 0.15 0.69 3.05
N ILE A 79 1.27 0.01 3.29
CA ILE A 79 2.21 -0.38 2.25
C ILE A 79 2.12 -1.89 2.05
N GLN A 80 1.71 -2.29 0.86
CA GLN A 80 1.73 -3.68 0.44
C GLN A 80 3.01 -3.96 -0.34
N THR A 81 3.80 -4.91 0.17
CA THR A 81 4.95 -5.47 -0.53
C THR A 81 4.65 -6.90 -0.98
N GLU A 82 5.59 -7.50 -1.69
CA GLU A 82 5.51 -8.93 -2.06
C GLU A 82 5.53 -9.82 -0.81
N ALA A 83 6.29 -9.46 0.23
CA ALA A 83 6.54 -10.29 1.41
C ALA A 83 5.65 -9.93 2.61
N ALA A 84 5.18 -8.70 2.72
CA ALA A 84 4.48 -8.22 3.91
C ALA A 84 3.48 -7.09 3.59
N VAL A 85 2.63 -6.83 4.58
CA VAL A 85 1.77 -5.65 4.65
C VAL A 85 2.21 -4.84 5.86
N TYR A 86 2.57 -3.59 5.64
CA TYR A 86 2.90 -2.63 6.68
C TYR A 86 1.70 -1.73 6.88
N ARG A 87 1.27 -1.55 8.13
CA ARG A 87 0.15 -0.67 8.46
C ARG A 87 0.51 0.26 9.62
N CYS A 88 0.16 1.54 9.51
CA CYS A 88 0.26 2.49 10.61
C CYS A 88 -0.95 3.44 10.63
N PRO A 89 -1.37 3.96 11.79
CA PRO A 89 -2.46 4.95 11.86
C PRO A 89 -1.98 6.31 11.37
N THR A 90 -2.86 7.12 10.78
CA THR A 90 -2.50 8.48 10.32
C THR A 90 -2.18 9.44 11.46
N SER A 91 -2.52 9.10 12.71
CA SER A 91 -2.11 9.85 13.90
C SER A 91 -0.59 9.88 14.10
N THR A 92 0.17 8.93 13.55
CA THR A 92 1.65 8.92 13.66
C THR A 92 2.31 9.94 12.73
N LEU A 93 1.54 10.65 11.91
CA LEU A 93 2.08 11.72 11.05
C LEU A 93 2.67 12.88 11.85
N VAL A 94 2.35 13.02 13.14
CA VAL A 94 2.99 14.00 14.03
C VAL A 94 4.48 13.70 14.29
N GLU A 95 4.90 12.45 14.07
CA GLU A 95 6.29 11.99 14.22
C GLU A 95 6.96 11.78 12.84
N ALA A 96 6.26 12.11 11.75
CA ALA A 96 6.78 11.93 10.41
C ALA A 96 7.76 13.03 10.02
N ILE A 97 8.70 12.68 9.14
CA ILE A 97 9.81 13.55 8.73
C ILE A 97 9.55 14.03 7.30
N GLU A 98 9.56 15.35 7.08
CA GLU A 98 9.54 15.90 5.73
C GLU A 98 10.88 15.64 5.03
N VAL A 99 10.81 15.06 3.82
CA VAL A 99 11.97 14.72 3.00
C VAL A 99 11.71 15.09 1.55
N ASN A 100 12.77 15.24 0.76
CA ASN A 100 12.67 15.41 -0.68
C ASN A 100 13.81 14.63 -1.36
N PHE A 101 13.46 13.48 -1.97
CA PHE A 101 14.43 12.62 -2.66
C PHE A 101 14.52 12.93 -4.17
N GLY A 102 14.30 14.19 -4.56
CA GLY A 102 14.33 14.63 -5.96
C GLY A 102 13.04 14.34 -6.74
N ALA A 103 12.04 13.74 -6.09
CA ALA A 103 10.73 13.43 -6.66
C ALA A 103 9.62 14.39 -6.18
N GLY A 104 10.00 15.48 -5.51
CA GLY A 104 9.10 16.41 -4.84
C GLY A 104 8.98 16.15 -3.33
N PRO A 105 8.15 16.94 -2.62
CA PRO A 105 7.98 16.84 -1.17
C PRO A 105 7.33 15.52 -0.76
N GLN A 106 7.92 14.87 0.23
CA GLN A 106 7.52 13.57 0.73
C GLN A 106 7.50 13.56 2.26
N ILE A 107 6.68 12.68 2.82
CA ILE A 107 6.55 12.47 4.25
C ILE A 107 7.02 11.05 4.56
N LEU A 108 8.13 10.94 5.29
CA LEU A 108 8.72 9.69 5.75
C LEU A 108 8.15 9.32 7.12
N VAL A 109 7.51 8.15 7.21
CA VAL A 109 7.07 7.57 8.49
C VAL A 109 8.06 6.48 8.90
N PRO A 110 8.82 6.67 10.01
CA PRO A 110 9.77 5.68 10.52
C PRO A 110 9.15 4.31 10.76
N LEU A 111 9.92 3.24 10.53
CA LEU A 111 9.47 1.84 10.62
C LEU A 111 8.97 1.44 12.02
N GLU A 112 9.43 2.10 13.07
CA GLU A 112 9.01 1.85 14.45
C GLU A 112 7.51 2.10 14.68
N HIS A 113 6.86 2.90 13.83
CA HIS A 113 5.41 3.13 13.90
C HIS A 113 4.57 2.16 13.07
N TRP A 114 5.20 1.16 12.42
CA TRP A 114 4.50 0.24 11.52
C TRP A 114 4.27 -1.13 12.15
N THR A 115 3.02 -1.59 12.11
CA THR A 115 2.68 -2.99 12.32
C THR A 115 2.93 -3.77 11.04
N ILE A 116 3.63 -4.91 11.13
CA ILE A 116 4.05 -5.71 9.98
C ILE A 116 3.37 -7.08 10.01
N THR A 117 2.56 -7.36 8.99
CA THR A 117 1.97 -8.68 8.77
C THR A 117 2.68 -9.37 7.61
N LYS A 118 3.46 -10.41 7.89
CA LYS A 118 4.12 -11.21 6.85
C LYS A 118 3.07 -12.02 6.07
N LYS A 119 3.13 -11.98 4.74
CA LYS A 119 2.36 -12.89 3.90
C LYS A 119 2.95 -14.29 4.09
N LYS A 120 2.11 -15.30 4.37
CA LYS A 120 2.59 -16.68 4.38
C LYS A 120 3.19 -16.97 3.00
N CYS A 121 4.49 -17.28 2.92
CA CYS A 121 4.99 -17.98 1.76
C CYS A 121 4.17 -19.28 1.63
N PRO A 122 3.59 -19.61 0.48
CA PRO A 122 3.26 -21.01 0.26
C PRO A 122 4.57 -21.78 0.46
N PRO A 123 4.60 -22.86 1.27
CA PRO A 123 5.79 -23.69 1.36
C PRO A 123 6.16 -24.11 -0.07
N ALA A 124 7.46 -23.99 -0.40
CA ALA A 124 8.00 -24.39 -1.70
C ALA A 124 7.62 -25.86 -1.94
N GLY A 125 6.57 -26.11 -2.73
CA GLY A 125 5.99 -27.45 -2.87
C GLY A 125 4.52 -27.50 -3.29
N GLN A 126 3.72 -26.44 -3.10
CA GLN A 126 2.36 -26.40 -3.65
C GLN A 126 2.29 -25.58 -4.95
N GLN A 127 2.91 -26.12 -6.02
CA GLN A 127 2.30 -25.98 -7.34
C GLN A 127 1.09 -26.91 -7.33
N GLU A 128 -0.04 -26.41 -6.86
CA GLU A 128 -1.30 -27.13 -7.04
C GLU A 128 -1.52 -27.28 -8.54
N ARG A 129 -1.32 -28.52 -8.98
CA ARG A 129 -1.77 -29.04 -10.26
C ARG A 129 -3.17 -28.51 -10.49
N PHE A 130 -3.40 -27.90 -11.65
CA PHE A 130 -4.75 -27.78 -12.19
C PHE A 130 -5.28 -29.21 -12.37
N THR A 131 -5.93 -29.76 -11.36
CA THR A 131 -6.78 -30.94 -11.55
C THR A 131 -7.99 -30.45 -12.32
N GLN A 132 -7.95 -30.77 -13.60
CA GLN A 132 -9.05 -30.75 -14.53
C GLN A 132 -10.24 -31.49 -13.89
N LEU A 133 -11.17 -30.74 -13.28
CA LEU A 133 -12.51 -31.24 -13.00
C LEU A 133 -13.20 -31.35 -14.36
N ALA A 134 -13.05 -32.51 -15.00
CA ALA A 134 -14.01 -32.98 -15.97
C ALA A 134 -15.30 -33.24 -15.17
N PHE A 135 -16.30 -32.40 -15.41
CA PHE A 135 -17.68 -32.66 -15.02
C PHE A 135 -18.18 -33.86 -15.83
N GLU A 136 -18.58 -34.93 -15.14
CA GLU A 136 -19.54 -35.90 -15.65
C GLU A 136 -20.94 -35.45 -15.20
N TRP A 137 -21.81 -35.11 -16.15
CA TRP A 137 -23.25 -35.39 -16.19
C TRP A 137 -23.70 -35.39 -17.65
#